data_AF-A0A349YP03-F1
#
_entry.id   AF-A0A349YP03-F1
#
_cell.length_a   1.000
_cell.length_b   1.000
_cell.length_c   1.000
_cell.angle_alpha   90.00
_cell.angle_beta   90.00
_cell.angle_gamma   90.00
#
_symmetry.space_group_name_H-M   'P 1'
#
loop_
_entity.id
_entity.type
_entity.pdbx_description
1 polymer ?
#
loop_
_entity_poly.entity_id
_entity_poly.type
_entity_poly.pdbx_seq_one_letter_code
_entity_poly.pdbx_strand_id
1 'polypeptide(L)'
;SMMIGACLAGADNDSIKRIEKIAKNIGLAFQIQDDILDVISTKEVLGKPVLSDEKNHKTTYVTLEGLEKSQKAVKDLSIEAVNLLHSLELDSTFMEELINMLVHRMK
;
A
#
# COMPACT_ATOMS: atom_id res chain seq x y z
N SER A 1 -5.90 4.50 -9.77
CA SER A 1 -5.15 4.79 -11.00
C SER A 1 -4.91 3.58 -11.90
N MET A 2 -4.48 2.43 -11.39
CA MET A 2 -4.16 1.23 -12.21
C MET A 2 -5.31 0.77 -13.14
N MET A 3 -6.55 0.76 -12.64
CA MET A 3 -7.72 0.35 -13.42
C MET A 3 -7.93 1.18 -14.69
N ILE A 4 -7.64 2.49 -14.63
CA ILE A 4 -7.77 3.36 -15.81
C ILE A 4 -6.80 2.89 -16.90
N GLY A 5 -5.55 2.60 -16.54
CA GLY A 5 -4.55 2.07 -17.48
C GLY A 5 -4.96 0.72 -18.07
N ALA A 6 -5.46 -0.20 -17.23
CA ALA A 6 -5.92 -1.52 -17.67
C ALA A 6 -7.08 -1.43 -18.68
N CYS A 7 -8.09 -0.59 -18.38
CA CYS A 7 -9.23 -0.39 -19.27
C CYS A 7 -8.81 0.24 -20.60
N LEU A 8 -7.93 1.25 -20.58
CA LEU A 8 -7.45 1.92 -21.79
C LEU A 8 -6.57 1.01 -22.66
N ALA A 9 -5.83 0.08 -22.04
CA ALA A 9 -5.05 -0.92 -22.75
C ALA A 9 -5.91 -2.06 -23.33
N GLY A 10 -7.22 -2.10 -23.05
CA GLY A 10 -8.10 -3.15 -23.51
C GLY A 10 -7.87 -4.50 -22.82
N ALA A 11 -7.43 -4.49 -21.55
CA ALA A 11 -7.23 -5.71 -20.77
C ALA A 11 -8.53 -6.53 -20.68
N ASP A 12 -8.40 -7.86 -20.69
CA ASP A 12 -9.54 -8.75 -20.51
C ASP A 12 -10.10 -8.70 -19.07
N ASN A 13 -11.28 -9.29 -18.87
CA ASN A 13 -11.97 -9.26 -17.59
C ASN A 13 -11.20 -9.92 -16.44
N ASP A 14 -10.40 -10.95 -16.71
CA ASP A 14 -9.64 -11.66 -15.67
C ASP A 14 -8.42 -10.83 -15.26
N SER A 15 -7.74 -10.23 -16.23
CA SER A 15 -6.68 -9.24 -16.02
C SER A 15 -7.18 -8.04 -15.24
N ILE A 16 -8.35 -7.49 -15.59
CA ILE A 16 -9.00 -6.38 -14.87
C ILE A 16 -9.24 -6.73 -13.40
N LYS A 17 -9.80 -7.90 -13.09
CA LYS A 17 -10.05 -8.34 -11.70
C LYS A 17 -8.76 -8.50 -10.90
N ARG A 18 -7.71 -9.05 -11.52
CA ARG A 18 -6.40 -9.18 -10.89
C ARG A 18 -5.79 -7.81 -10.60
N ILE A 19 -5.82 -6.90 -11.56
CA ILE A 19 -5.33 -5.52 -11.42
C ILE A 19 -6.11 -4.76 -10.34
N GLU A 20 -7.42 -4.96 -10.24
CA GLU A 20 -8.25 -4.36 -9.18
C GLU A 20 -7.79 -4.84 -7.80
N LYS A 21 -7.59 -6.15 -7.65
CA LYS A 21 -7.13 -6.74 -6.40
C LYS A 21 -5.72 -6.29 -6.03
N ILE A 22 -4.81 -6.22 -7.00
CA ILE A 22 -3.46 -5.65 -6.83
C ILE A 22 -3.57 -4.21 -6.32
N ALA A 23 -4.34 -3.35 -7.01
CA ALA A 23 -4.50 -1.95 -6.65
C ALA A 23 -5.10 -1.76 -5.26
N LYS A 24 -6.09 -2.59 -4.89
CA LYS A 24 -6.70 -2.58 -3.56
C LYS A 24 -5.70 -2.94 -2.47
N ASN A 25 -4.92 -4.00 -2.68
CA ASN A 25 -3.92 -4.45 -1.71
C ASN A 25 -2.82 -3.41 -1.49
N ILE A 26 -2.28 -2.84 -2.58
CA ILE A 26 -1.25 -1.79 -2.50
C ILE A 26 -1.82 -0.55 -1.82
N GLY A 27 -3.01 -0.11 -2.20
CA GLY A 27 -3.65 1.07 -1.62
C GLY A 27 -3.87 0.93 -0.10
N LEU A 28 -4.29 -0.25 0.34
CA LEU A 28 -4.45 -0.54 1.77
C LEU A 28 -3.10 -0.62 2.49
N ALA A 29 -2.12 -1.33 1.93
CA ALA A 29 -0.78 -1.43 2.51
C ALA A 29 -0.13 -0.05 2.65
N PHE A 30 -0.27 0.81 1.65
CA PHE A 30 0.22 2.18 1.68
C PHE A 30 -0.43 3.02 2.79
N GLN A 31 -1.75 2.94 2.97
CA GLN A 31 -2.42 3.67 4.04
C GLN A 31 -1.98 3.18 5.42
N ILE A 32 -1.86 1.87 5.62
CA ILE A 32 -1.39 1.31 6.90
C ILE A 32 0.07 1.71 7.15
N GLN A 33 0.92 1.73 6.12
CA GLN A 33 2.30 2.20 6.24
C GLN A 33 2.36 3.69 6.62
N ASP A 34 1.51 4.55 6.05
CA ASP A 34 1.42 5.96 6.45
C ASP A 34 0.98 6.10 7.91
N ASP A 35 -0.03 5.33 8.34
CA ASP A 35 -0.49 5.32 9.74
C ASP A 35 0.64 4.84 10.70
N ILE A 36 1.45 3.85 10.29
CA ILE A 36 2.63 3.38 11.03
C ILE A 36 3.64 4.51 11.15
N LEU A 37 3.98 5.18 10.05
CA LEU A 37 4.94 6.27 10.03
C LEU A 37 4.49 7.42 10.93
N ASP A 38 3.20 7.77 10.95
CA ASP A 38 2.64 8.83 11.80
C ASP A 38 2.82 8.55 13.30
N VAL A 39 2.98 7.28 13.69
CA VAL A 39 3.20 6.82 15.08
C VAL A 39 4.69 6.69 15.42
N ILE A 40 5.50 6.09 14.53
CA ILE A 40 6.90 5.74 14.85
C ILE A 40 7.91 6.84 14.48
N SER A 41 7.55 7.73 13.57
CA SER A 41 8.49 8.67 12.98
C SER A 41 8.65 9.92 13.86
N THR A 42 9.76 10.64 13.71
CA THR A 42 9.96 11.92 14.40
C THR A 42 9.50 13.08 13.52
N LYS A 43 9.26 14.25 14.12
CA LYS A 43 8.78 15.44 13.42
C LYS A 43 9.75 15.85 12.29
N GLU A 44 11.04 15.58 12.47
CA GLU A 44 12.08 15.87 11.48
C GLU A 44 12.00 14.96 10.22
N VAL A 45 11.46 13.74 10.35
CA VAL A 45 11.40 12.76 9.25
C VAL A 45 10.12 12.90 8.42
N LEU A 46 8.99 13.20 9.06
CA LEU A 46 7.68 13.37 8.39
C LEU A 46 7.42 14.77 7.82
N GLY A 47 8.17 15.79 8.24
CA GLY A 47 7.91 17.19 7.87
C GLY A 47 6.58 17.75 8.41
N LYS A 48 5.89 17.01 9.28
CA LYS A 48 4.63 17.34 9.97
C LYS A 48 4.73 16.90 11.44
N PRO A 49 3.90 17.45 12.37
CA PRO A 49 3.89 16.98 13.75
C PRO A 49 3.52 15.48 13.83
N VAL A 50 4.35 14.68 14.52
CA VAL A 50 4.04 13.30 14.91
C VAL A 50 2.74 13.28 15.73
N LEU A 51 1.97 12.18 15.67
CA LEU A 51 0.67 12.03 16.37
C LEU A 51 -0.42 13.00 15.89
N SER A 52 -0.39 13.38 14.62
CA SER A 52 -1.45 14.22 14.05
C SER A 52 -2.81 13.52 14.08
N ASP A 53 -2.83 12.22 13.81
CA ASP A 53 -4.05 11.42 13.79
C ASP A 53 -4.61 11.09 15.20
N GLU A 54 -3.74 10.84 16.20
CA GLU A 54 -4.21 10.68 17.59
C GLU A 54 -4.83 11.97 18.15
N LYS A 55 -4.24 13.13 17.83
CA LYS A 55 -4.80 14.44 18.23
C LYS A 55 -6.16 14.73 17.60
N ASN A 56 -6.49 14.06 16.49
CA ASN A 56 -7.74 14.23 15.77
C ASN A 56 -8.77 13.12 16.06
N HIS A 57 -8.56 12.27 17.07
CA HIS A 57 -9.42 11.12 17.40
C HIS A 57 -9.72 10.20 16.22
N LYS A 58 -8.78 10.10 15.28
CA LYS A 58 -8.99 9.32 14.06
C LYS A 58 -8.68 7.86 14.34
N THR A 59 -9.63 6.98 14.05
CA THR A 59 -9.41 5.54 14.13
C THR A 59 -8.57 5.08 12.93
N THR A 60 -7.33 4.66 13.19
CA THR A 60 -6.39 4.11 12.21
C THR A 60 -6.19 2.61 12.40
N TYR A 61 -5.60 1.94 11.40
CA TYR A 61 -5.33 0.51 11.52
C TYR A 61 -4.40 0.20 12.71
N VAL A 62 -3.42 1.06 12.96
CA VAL A 62 -2.49 0.95 14.08
C VAL A 62 -3.20 1.10 15.42
N THR A 63 -4.15 2.03 15.54
CA THR A 63 -4.91 2.20 16.79
C THR A 63 -5.84 1.02 17.08
N LEU A 64 -6.34 0.34 16.06
CA LEU A 64 -7.26 -0.80 16.20
C LEU A 64 -6.53 -2.12 16.47
N GLU A 65 -5.47 -2.39 15.70
CA GLU A 65 -4.81 -3.70 15.69
C GLU A 65 -3.44 -3.71 16.38
N GLY A 66 -2.88 -2.53 16.65
CA GLY A 66 -1.53 -2.37 17.18
C GLY A 66 -0.45 -2.41 16.09
N LEU A 67 0.74 -1.91 16.46
CA LEU A 67 1.86 -1.71 15.53
C LEU A 67 2.33 -3.01 14.86
N GLU A 68 2.51 -4.08 15.63
CA GLU A 68 3.03 -5.35 15.12
C GLU A 68 2.10 -5.97 14.06
N LYS A 69 0.80 -6.01 14.34
CA LYS A 69 -0.19 -6.50 13.36
C LYS A 69 -0.29 -5.60 12.14
N SER A 70 -0.13 -4.30 12.31
CA SER A 70 -0.11 -3.35 11.19
C SER A 70 1.07 -3.60 10.26
N GLN A 71 2.28 -3.78 10.82
CA GLN A 71 3.48 -4.12 10.04
C GLN A 71 3.32 -5.45 9.31
N LYS A 72 2.74 -6.46 9.98
CA LYS A 72 2.41 -7.74 9.34
C LYS A 72 1.42 -7.58 8.19
N ALA A 73 0.38 -6.76 8.37
CA ALA A 73 -0.62 -6.50 7.33
C ALA A 73 0.01 -5.84 6.09
N VAL A 74 0.88 -4.84 6.26
CA VAL A 74 1.63 -4.21 5.15
C VAL A 74 2.42 -5.28 4.38
N LYS A 75 3.16 -6.13 5.09
CA LYS A 75 3.95 -7.20 4.48
C LYS A 75 3.09 -8.19 3.69
N ASP A 76 2.02 -8.71 4.31
CA ASP A 76 1.17 -9.73 3.70
C ASP A 76 0.45 -9.20 2.45
N LEU A 77 -0.10 -7.98 2.53
CA LEU A 77 -0.77 -7.32 1.41
C LEU A 77 0.20 -7.04 0.24
N SER A 78 1.42 -6.63 0.55
CA SER A 78 2.46 -6.35 -0.44
C SER A 78 2.90 -7.63 -1.16
N ILE A 79 3.13 -8.72 -0.41
CA ILE A 79 3.47 -10.03 -0.98
C ILE A 79 2.34 -10.54 -1.88
N GLU A 80 1.08 -10.45 -1.43
CA GLU A 80 -0.07 -10.85 -2.25
C GLU A 80 -0.15 -10.02 -3.55
N ALA A 81 0.08 -8.70 -3.46
CA ALA A 81 0.07 -7.82 -4.63
C ALA A 81 1.17 -8.18 -5.65
N VAL A 82 2.41 -8.44 -5.19
CA VAL A 82 3.53 -8.83 -6.06
C VAL A 82 3.27 -10.20 -6.71
N ASN A 83 2.78 -11.18 -5.94
CA ASN A 83 2.43 -12.49 -6.48
C ASN A 83 1.35 -12.41 -7.56
N LEU A 84 0.32 -11.58 -7.35
CA LEU A 84 -0.72 -11.34 -8.35
C LEU A 84 -0.18 -10.61 -9.58
N LEU A 85 0.74 -9.65 -9.39
CA LEU A 85 1.39 -8.93 -10.48
C LEU A 85 2.20 -9.89 -11.36
N HIS A 86 3.00 -10.78 -10.78
CA HIS A 86 3.74 -11.81 -11.52
C HIS A 86 2.82 -12.79 -12.26
N SER A 87 1.58 -12.98 -11.77
CA SER A 87 0.59 -13.84 -12.44
C SER A 87 -0.02 -13.24 -13.72
N LEU A 88 0.25 -11.97 -14.04
CA LEU A 88 -0.30 -11.31 -15.23
C LEU A 88 0.47 -11.66 -16.52
N GLU A 89 1.57 -12.43 -16.45
CA GLU A 89 2.41 -12.80 -17.61
C GLU A 89 2.90 -11.59 -18.44
N LEU A 90 3.04 -10.43 -17.79
CA LEU A 90 3.53 -9.18 -18.36
C LEU A 90 4.87 -8.81 -17.74
N ASP A 91 5.65 -8.00 -18.46
CA ASP A 91 6.77 -7.29 -17.83
C ASP A 91 6.21 -6.40 -16.71
N SER A 92 6.62 -6.74 -15.50
CA SER A 92 6.13 -6.15 -14.26
C SER A 92 7.24 -5.49 -13.45
N THR A 93 8.47 -5.43 -13.97
CA THR A 93 9.64 -4.92 -13.22
C THR A 93 9.40 -3.52 -12.66
N PHE A 94 8.94 -2.59 -13.51
CA PHE A 94 8.64 -1.22 -13.07
C PHE A 94 7.54 -1.18 -11.99
N MET A 95 6.50 -1.99 -12.15
CA MET A 95 5.37 -2.01 -11.23
C MET A 95 5.77 -2.62 -9.89
N GLU A 96 6.60 -3.66 -9.88
CA GLU A 96 7.14 -4.26 -8.67
C GLU A 96 8.04 -3.27 -7.91
N GLU A 97 8.94 -2.59 -8.61
CA GLU A 97 9.77 -1.53 -8.02
C GLU A 97 8.92 -0.41 -7.41
N LEU A 98 7.88 0.03 -8.12
CA LEU A 98 6.94 1.04 -7.63
C LEU A 98 6.20 0.58 -6.37
N ILE A 99 5.69 -0.66 -6.35
CA ILE A 99 5.01 -1.24 -5.18
C ILE A 99 5.97 -1.26 -3.99
N ASN A 100 7.18 -1.80 -4.19
CA ASN A 100 8.18 -1.89 -3.14
C ASN A 100 8.56 -0.51 -2.59
N MET A 101 8.70 0.49 -3.45
CA MET A 101 8.95 1.88 -3.04
C MET A 101 7.80 2.46 -2.21
N LEU A 102 6.55 2.22 -2.61
CA LEU A 102 5.37 2.76 -1.92
C LEU A 102 5.18 2.17 -0.53
N VAL A 103 5.36 0.85 -0.38
CA VAL A 103 5.07 0.15 0.89
C VAL A 103 6.26 0.14 1.87
N HIS A 104 7.48 0.36 1.39
CA HIS A 104 8.68 0.49 2.24
C HIS A 104 9.16 1.93 2.39
N ARG A 105 8.32 2.92 2.04
CA ARG A 105 8.69 4.32 2.18
C ARG A 105 9.03 4.65 3.64
N MET A 106 10.07 5.45 3.82
CA MET A 106 10.47 6.00 5.13
C MET A 106 10.12 7.48 5.27
N LYS A 107 9.56 8.11 4.23
CA LYS A 107 9.16 9.52 4.14
C LYS A 107 7.98 9.65 3.20
#